data_AF-A0A2H5E0C4-F1
#
_entry.id   AF-A0A2H5E0C4-F1
#
_cell.length_a   1.000
_cell.length_b   1.000
_cell.length_c   1.000
_cell.angle_alpha   90.00
_cell.angle_beta   90.00
_cell.angle_gamma   90.00
#
_symmetry.space_group_name_H-M   'P 1'
#
loop_
_entity.id
_entity.type
_entity.pdbx_description
1 polymer ?
#
loop_
_entity_poly.entity_id
_entity_poly.type
_entity_poly.pdbx_seq_one_letter_code
_entity_poly.pdbx_strand_id
1 'polypeptide(L)'
;MTPLARRLPPVLLALLCAACALRPPAPTTPVLICPGSDAVLLSIDLPDDAVRQRWQRYQACDGYRLLKLLRAAGRDPLRQQAELERLQADDAAAPANAALARLLLRQIQTQNHLQEQNDRLQQQGREQQKRADELAAKLEALRRLELDLQRPAGPTEGNRK
;
A
#
# COMPACT_ATOMS: atom_id res chain seq x y z
N MET A 1 -13.81 64.81 45.62
CA MET A 1 -13.90 64.06 44.35
C MET A 1 -13.31 64.94 43.25
N THR A 2 -12.08 64.68 42.82
CA THR A 2 -11.45 65.26 41.62
C THR A 2 -10.47 64.21 41.07
N PRO A 3 -10.60 63.74 39.81
CA PRO A 3 -9.66 62.78 39.25
C PRO A 3 -8.40 63.50 38.75
N LEU A 4 -7.23 63.01 39.16
CA LEU A 4 -5.92 63.39 38.61
C LEU A 4 -5.87 63.02 37.12
N ALA A 5 -6.03 64.00 36.24
CA ALA A 5 -5.71 63.87 34.82
C ALA A 5 -4.18 63.92 34.65
N ARG A 6 -3.54 62.74 34.70
CA ARG A 6 -2.13 62.53 34.32
C ARG A 6 -1.96 62.94 32.84
N ARG A 7 -1.40 64.12 32.61
CA ARG A 7 -0.96 64.58 31.28
C ARG A 7 0.29 63.79 30.90
N LEU A 8 0.13 62.77 30.05
CA LEU A 8 1.24 62.06 29.40
C LEU A 8 1.95 63.02 28.43
N PRO A 9 3.28 63.15 28.49
CA PRO A 9 4.01 64.05 27.62
C PRO A 9 3.93 63.59 26.15
N PRO A 10 3.79 64.52 25.19
CA PRO A 10 3.60 64.20 23.76
C PRO A 10 4.77 63.42 23.14
N VAL A 11 5.93 63.42 23.80
CA VAL A 11 7.13 62.66 23.43
C VAL A 11 6.89 61.14 23.52
N LEU A 12 6.12 60.68 24.53
CA LEU A 12 5.78 59.26 24.67
C LEU A 12 4.82 58.78 23.56
N LEU A 13 3.93 59.66 23.10
CA LEU A 13 3.00 59.37 22.01
C LEU A 13 3.74 59.26 20.65
N ALA A 14 4.74 60.12 20.43
CA ALA A 14 5.59 60.08 19.24
C ALA A 14 6.47 58.82 19.18
N LEU A 15 7.01 58.36 20.32
CA LEU A 15 7.79 57.12 20.42
C LEU A 15 6.94 55.86 20.13
N LEU A 16 5.68 55.85 20.55
CA LEU A 16 4.74 54.75 20.25
C LEU A 16 4.36 54.70 18.76
N CYS A 17 4.20 55.86 18.09
CA CYS A 17 3.94 55.90 16.65
C CYS A 17 5.16 55.49 15.81
N ALA A 18 6.37 55.83 16.22
CA ALA A 18 7.60 55.42 15.54
C ALA A 18 7.83 53.89 15.60
N ALA A 19 7.42 53.24 16.70
CA ALA A 19 7.51 51.79 16.84
C ALA A 19 6.53 51.02 15.93
N CYS A 20 5.38 51.60 15.58
CA CYS A 20 4.42 50.97 14.66
C CYS A 20 4.82 51.12 13.19
N ALA A 21 5.61 52.14 12.82
CA ALA A 21 6.05 52.37 11.45
C ALA A 21 7.18 51.42 10.99
N LEU A 22 7.86 50.73 11.92
CA LEU A 22 8.93 49.77 11.63
C LEU A 22 8.45 48.32 11.48
N ARG A 23 7.15 48.05 11.42
CA ARG A 23 6.67 46.68 11.17
C ARG A 23 6.96 46.31 9.71
N PRO A 24 7.92 45.41 9.43
CA PRO A 24 8.14 44.97 8.06
C PRO A 24 6.84 44.32 7.55
N PRO A 25 6.47 44.52 6.27
CA PRO A 25 5.35 43.80 5.70
C PRO A 25 5.60 42.30 5.87
N ALA A 26 4.61 41.58 6.40
CA ALA A 26 4.71 40.13 6.55
C ALA A 26 5.07 39.52 5.18
N PRO A 27 6.04 38.58 5.11
CA PRO A 27 6.39 37.96 3.86
C PRO A 27 5.12 37.28 3.31
N THR A 28 4.66 37.74 2.15
CA THR A 28 3.62 37.08 1.37
C THR A 28 4.18 35.74 0.91
N THR A 29 4.03 34.72 1.74
CA THR A 29 4.30 33.34 1.32
C THR A 29 3.34 33.06 0.17
N PRO A 30 3.83 32.73 -1.04
CA PRO A 30 2.96 32.43 -2.16
C PRO A 30 2.05 31.29 -1.75
N VAL A 31 0.74 31.46 -1.91
CA VAL A 31 -0.24 30.40 -1.70
C VAL A 31 0.10 29.29 -2.69
N LEU A 32 0.69 28.21 -2.18
CA LEU A 32 1.04 27.06 -2.99
C LEU A 32 -0.25 26.27 -3.22
N ILE A 33 -0.77 26.32 -4.44
CA ILE A 33 -1.93 25.51 -4.83
C ILE A 33 -1.43 24.11 -5.13
N CYS A 34 -1.89 23.13 -4.34
CA CYS A 34 -1.57 21.74 -4.59
C CYS A 34 -2.15 21.30 -5.94
N PRO A 35 -1.36 20.61 -6.78
CA PRO A 35 -1.83 20.11 -8.06
C PRO A 35 -2.94 19.06 -7.84
N GLY A 36 -3.93 19.07 -8.72
CA GLY A 36 -5.06 18.14 -8.66
C GLY A 36 -4.68 16.69 -8.94
N SER A 37 -5.65 15.80 -8.75
CA SER A 37 -5.51 14.35 -9.00
C SER A 37 -5.04 14.01 -10.42
N ASP A 38 -5.41 14.81 -11.41
CA ASP A 38 -5.01 14.57 -12.81
C ASP A 38 -3.49 14.67 -12.98
N ALA A 39 -2.85 15.57 -12.23
CA ALA A 39 -1.40 15.68 -12.24
C ALA A 39 -0.74 14.43 -11.62
N VAL A 40 -1.38 13.80 -10.63
CA VAL A 40 -0.93 12.54 -10.04
C VAL A 40 -0.97 11.45 -11.09
N LEU A 41 -2.12 11.26 -11.76
CA LEU A 41 -2.32 10.24 -12.79
C LEU A 41 -1.32 10.41 -13.94
N LEU A 42 -1.17 11.64 -14.44
CA LEU A 42 -0.20 11.96 -15.49
C LEU A 42 1.26 11.79 -15.06
N SER A 43 1.55 11.62 -13.76
CA SER A 43 2.90 11.46 -13.24
C SER A 43 3.25 10.02 -12.88
N ILE A 44 2.31 9.06 -13.00
CA ILE A 44 2.53 7.67 -12.59
C ILE A 44 3.64 7.03 -13.42
N ASP A 45 3.63 7.26 -14.74
CA ASP A 45 4.55 6.60 -15.68
C ASP A 45 5.82 7.39 -15.99
N LEU A 46 5.98 8.59 -15.40
CA LEU A 46 7.17 9.41 -15.63
C LEU A 46 8.42 8.76 -15.01
N PRO A 47 9.64 9.06 -15.50
CA PRO A 47 10.85 8.67 -14.78
C PRO A 47 10.95 9.42 -13.44
N ASP A 48 11.62 8.80 -12.45
CA ASP A 48 11.70 9.33 -11.08
C ASP A 48 12.31 10.75 -11.03
N ASP A 49 13.25 11.06 -11.91
CA ASP A 49 13.88 12.39 -11.98
C ASP A 49 12.89 13.47 -12.45
N ALA A 50 12.06 13.16 -13.45
CA ALA A 50 11.02 14.07 -13.92
C ALA A 50 9.95 14.29 -12.84
N VAL A 51 9.58 13.23 -12.11
CA VAL A 51 8.65 13.35 -10.98
C VAL A 51 9.26 14.19 -9.86
N ARG A 52 10.53 13.95 -9.49
CA ARG A 52 11.22 14.73 -8.46
C ARG A 52 11.26 16.20 -8.82
N GLN A 53 11.63 16.55 -10.05
CA GLN A 53 11.67 17.95 -10.51
C GLN A 53 10.28 18.58 -10.50
N ARG A 54 9.27 17.90 -11.05
CA ARG A 54 7.90 18.41 -11.15
C ARG A 54 7.24 18.61 -9.77
N TRP A 55 7.52 17.71 -8.84
CA TRP A 55 6.86 17.67 -7.53
C TRP A 55 7.72 18.22 -6.38
N GLN A 56 8.93 18.73 -6.66
CA GLN A 56 9.87 19.20 -5.63
C GLN A 56 9.26 20.22 -4.67
N ARG A 57 8.39 21.10 -5.18
CA ARG A 57 7.71 22.15 -4.41
C ARG A 57 6.45 21.66 -3.70
N TYR A 58 5.91 20.52 -4.10
CA TYR A 58 4.62 19.98 -3.65
C TYR A 58 4.79 18.79 -2.71
N GLN A 59 5.93 18.68 -2.03
CA GLN A 59 6.23 17.53 -1.16
C GLN A 59 5.27 17.38 0.02
N ALA A 60 4.70 18.50 0.47
CA ALA A 60 3.70 18.55 1.53
C ALA A 60 2.28 18.25 1.03
N CYS A 61 2.04 18.21 -0.28
CA CYS A 61 0.72 17.93 -0.84
C CYS A 61 0.42 16.43 -0.75
N ASP A 62 -0.82 16.13 -0.38
CA ASP A 62 -1.42 14.79 -0.37
C ASP A 62 -1.28 14.06 -1.72
N GLY A 63 -1.43 14.78 -2.84
CA GLY A 63 -1.26 14.23 -4.18
C GLY A 63 0.13 13.66 -4.43
N TYR A 64 1.18 14.29 -3.89
CA TYR A 64 2.54 13.76 -3.99
C TYR A 64 2.75 12.51 -3.13
N ARG A 65 2.13 12.49 -1.95
CA ARG A 65 2.15 11.32 -1.06
C ARG A 65 1.43 10.14 -1.71
N LEU A 66 0.28 10.38 -2.32
CA LEU A 66 -0.46 9.38 -3.10
C LEU A 66 0.36 8.88 -4.30
N LEU A 67 1.03 9.78 -5.03
CA LEU A 67 1.91 9.41 -6.15
C LEU A 67 3.03 8.47 -5.70
N LYS A 68 3.67 8.76 -4.56
CA LYS A 68 4.70 7.86 -3.99
C LYS A 68 4.13 6.48 -3.68
N LEU A 69 2.94 6.40 -3.10
CA LEU A 69 2.29 5.13 -2.80
C LEU A 69 1.95 4.32 -4.05
N LEU A 70 1.44 4.99 -5.08
CA LEU A 70 1.15 4.37 -6.38
C LEU A 70 2.40 3.79 -7.04
N ARG A 71 3.51 4.54 -7.01
CA ARG A 71 4.77 4.11 -7.63
C ARG A 71 5.56 3.11 -6.77
N ALA A 72 5.30 3.07 -5.47
CA ALA A 72 5.83 2.07 -4.56
C ALA A 72 4.99 0.78 -4.52
N ALA A 73 3.95 0.68 -5.35
CA ALA A 73 3.06 -0.47 -5.39
C ALA A 73 3.84 -1.78 -5.54
N GLY A 74 3.55 -2.74 -4.66
CA GLY A 74 4.15 -4.08 -4.69
C GLY A 74 5.44 -4.26 -3.89
N ARG A 75 6.02 -3.21 -3.27
CA ARG A 75 7.19 -3.38 -2.38
C ARG A 75 6.81 -3.87 -0.99
N ASP A 76 5.76 -3.27 -0.41
CA ASP A 76 5.27 -3.59 0.94
C ASP A 76 3.75 -3.35 0.98
N PRO A 77 2.92 -4.38 0.70
CA PRO A 77 1.48 -4.22 0.55
C PRO A 77 0.79 -3.84 1.86
N LEU A 78 1.29 -4.31 3.01
CA LEU A 78 0.71 -4.02 4.32
C LEU A 78 0.96 -2.56 4.72
N ARG A 79 2.19 -2.08 4.50
CA ARG A 79 2.53 -0.67 4.75
C ARG A 79 1.77 0.25 3.79
N GLN A 80 1.68 -0.13 2.52
CA GLN A 80 0.93 0.62 1.51
C GLN A 80 -0.55 0.73 1.89
N GLN A 81 -1.17 -0.36 2.35
CA GLN A 81 -2.55 -0.35 2.83
C GLN A 81 -2.72 0.63 4.01
N ALA A 82 -1.88 0.54 5.03
CA ALA A 82 -1.96 1.42 6.19
C ALA A 82 -1.76 2.91 5.83
N GLU A 83 -0.88 3.22 4.87
CA GLU A 83 -0.67 4.59 4.41
C GLU A 83 -1.86 5.13 3.57
N LEU A 84 -2.51 4.27 2.78
CA LEU A 84 -3.72 4.62 2.04
C LEU A 84 -4.92 4.85 2.97
N GLU A 85 -5.08 4.02 4.02
CA GLU A 85 -6.11 4.20 5.05
C GLU A 85 -5.93 5.52 5.79
N ARG A 86 -4.68 5.90 6.11
CA ARG A 86 -4.36 7.21 6.70
C ARG A 86 -4.72 8.37 5.78
N LEU A 87 -4.45 8.27 4.49
CA LEU A 87 -4.85 9.28 3.50
C LEU A 87 -6.37 9.39 3.34
N GLN A 88 -7.09 8.28 3.49
CA GLN A 88 -8.55 8.27 3.44
C GLN A 88 -9.19 8.91 4.69
N ALA A 89 -8.56 8.73 5.85
CA ALA A 89 -9.01 9.29 7.12
C ALA A 89 -8.63 10.77 7.31
N ASP A 90 -7.81 11.32 6.41
CA ASP A 90 -7.40 12.72 6.45
C ASP A 90 -8.48 13.60 5.80
N ASP A 91 -9.22 14.35 6.63
CA ASP A 91 -10.27 15.27 6.19
C ASP A 91 -9.72 16.45 5.37
N ALA A 92 -8.41 16.73 5.45
CA ALA A 92 -7.76 17.77 4.66
C ALA A 92 -7.32 17.28 3.27
N ALA A 93 -7.44 15.98 2.97
CA ALA A 93 -7.08 15.43 1.67
C ALA A 93 -8.04 15.92 0.57
N ALA A 94 -7.50 16.13 -0.62
CA ALA A 94 -8.32 16.48 -1.77
C ALA A 94 -9.31 15.34 -2.06
N PRO A 95 -10.60 15.62 -2.33
CA PRO A 95 -11.64 14.60 -2.45
C PRO A 95 -11.34 13.58 -3.56
N ALA A 96 -10.72 14.03 -4.65
CA ALA A 96 -10.30 13.17 -5.74
C ALA A 96 -9.16 12.22 -5.34
N ASN A 97 -8.19 12.70 -4.55
CA ASN A 97 -7.11 11.86 -4.03
C ASN A 97 -7.63 10.84 -3.01
N ALA A 98 -8.58 11.23 -2.16
CA ALA A 98 -9.27 10.32 -1.25
C ALA A 98 -10.08 9.25 -2.00
N ALA A 99 -10.75 9.62 -3.09
CA ALA A 99 -11.45 8.65 -3.96
C ALA A 99 -10.49 7.66 -4.61
N LEU A 100 -9.34 8.14 -5.12
CA LEU A 100 -8.30 7.27 -5.67
C LEU A 100 -7.72 6.33 -4.61
N ALA A 101 -7.45 6.83 -3.39
CA ALA A 101 -6.98 5.99 -2.29
C ALA A 101 -7.97 4.86 -1.94
N ARG A 102 -9.27 5.16 -1.91
CA ARG A 102 -10.34 4.15 -1.71
C ARG A 102 -10.36 3.09 -2.79
N LEU A 103 -10.21 3.49 -4.06
CA LEU A 103 -10.16 2.56 -5.19
C LEU A 103 -8.95 1.62 -5.07
N LEU A 104 -7.78 2.16 -4.72
CA LEU A 104 -6.56 1.37 -4.51
C LEU A 104 -6.72 0.38 -3.35
N LEU A 105 -7.33 0.81 -2.24
CA LEU A 105 -7.59 -0.09 -1.11
C LEU A 105 -8.49 -1.26 -1.50
N ARG A 106 -9.56 -1.01 -2.25
CA ARG A 106 -10.43 -2.07 -2.76
C ARG A 106 -9.67 -3.01 -3.69
N GLN A 107 -8.80 -2.48 -4.55
CA GLN A 107 -7.98 -3.28 -5.44
C GLN A 107 -7.03 -4.20 -4.66
N ILE A 108 -6.35 -3.69 -3.62
CA ILE A 108 -5.46 -4.48 -2.76
C ILE A 108 -6.25 -5.59 -2.04
N GLN A 109 -7.40 -5.25 -1.45
CA GLN A 109 -8.26 -6.24 -0.80
C GLN A 109 -8.71 -7.34 -1.75
N THR A 110 -9.03 -6.97 -3.00
CA THR A 110 -9.44 -7.92 -4.04
C THR A 110 -8.27 -8.83 -4.44
N GLN A 111 -7.07 -8.28 -4.61
CA GLN A 111 -5.88 -9.07 -4.89
C GLN A 111 -5.56 -10.06 -3.77
N ASN A 112 -5.63 -9.63 -2.51
CA ASN A 112 -5.42 -10.51 -1.36
C ASN A 112 -6.42 -11.66 -1.35
N HIS A 113 -7.70 -11.36 -1.60
CA HIS A 113 -8.74 -12.39 -1.67
C HIS A 113 -8.48 -13.40 -2.81
N LEU A 114 -8.07 -12.93 -3.99
CA LEU A 114 -7.73 -13.79 -5.11
C LEU A 114 -6.49 -14.65 -4.82
N GLN A 115 -5.51 -14.09 -4.11
CA GLN A 115 -4.32 -14.82 -3.69
C GLN A 115 -4.66 -15.93 -2.70
N GLU A 116 -5.50 -15.66 -1.70
CA GLU A 116 -6.00 -16.68 -0.77
C GLU A 116 -6.75 -17.80 -1.49
N GLN A 117 -7.58 -17.47 -2.50
CA GLN A 117 -8.26 -18.49 -3.31
C GLN A 117 -7.26 -19.35 -4.10
N ASN A 118 -6.23 -18.72 -4.67
CA ASN A 118 -5.19 -19.44 -5.40
C ASN A 118 -4.45 -20.42 -4.47
N ASP A 119 -4.07 -19.98 -3.27
CA ASP A 119 -3.39 -20.81 -2.28
C ASP A 119 -4.24 -22.02 -1.87
N ARG A 120 -5.55 -21.83 -1.68
CA ARG A 120 -6.49 -22.93 -1.38
C ARG A 120 -6.57 -23.92 -2.53
N LEU A 121 -6.69 -23.44 -3.77
CA LEU A 121 -6.73 -24.31 -4.96
C LEU A 121 -5.42 -25.09 -5.13
N GLN A 122 -4.28 -24.45 -4.89
CA GLN A 122 -2.98 -25.12 -4.91
C GLN A 122 -2.87 -26.22 -3.85
N GLN A 123 -3.35 -25.97 -2.63
CA GLN A 123 -3.38 -26.98 -1.57
C GLN A 123 -4.27 -28.17 -1.96
N GLN A 124 -5.48 -27.90 -2.46
CA GLN A 124 -6.39 -28.95 -2.95
C GLN A 124 -5.75 -29.76 -4.08
N GLY A 125 -5.06 -29.10 -5.03
CA GLY A 125 -4.33 -29.78 -6.11
C GLY A 125 -3.24 -30.70 -5.58
N ARG A 126 -2.46 -30.27 -4.58
CA ARG A 126 -1.44 -31.11 -3.94
C ARG A 126 -2.03 -32.31 -3.21
N GLU A 127 -3.16 -32.14 -2.54
CA GLU A 127 -3.86 -33.24 -1.88
C GLU A 127 -4.44 -34.25 -2.88
N GLN A 128 -5.03 -33.77 -3.98
CA GLN A 128 -5.53 -34.63 -5.05
C GLN A 128 -4.39 -35.40 -5.71
N GLN A 129 -3.26 -34.76 -5.97
CA GLN A 129 -2.07 -35.42 -6.51
C GLN A 129 -1.59 -36.55 -5.59
N LYS A 130 -1.47 -36.28 -4.27
CA LYS A 130 -1.09 -37.32 -3.30
C LYS A 130 -2.03 -38.52 -3.32
N ARG A 131 -3.34 -38.28 -3.38
CA ARG A 131 -4.33 -39.35 -3.48
C ARG A 131 -4.18 -40.14 -4.78
N ALA A 132 -3.89 -39.47 -5.90
CA ALA A 132 -3.63 -40.12 -7.17
C ALA A 132 -2.38 -41.01 -7.10
N ASP A 133 -1.30 -40.52 -6.49
CA ASP A 133 -0.05 -41.26 -6.31
C ASP A 133 -0.25 -42.49 -5.41
N GLU A 134 -1.00 -42.36 -4.31
CA GLU A 134 -1.36 -43.49 -3.43
C GLU A 134 -2.18 -44.56 -4.16
N LEU A 135 -3.15 -44.15 -4.98
CA LEU A 135 -3.94 -45.07 -5.79
C LEU A 135 -3.08 -45.74 -6.87
N ALA A 136 -2.18 -45.00 -7.51
CA ALA A 136 -1.24 -45.54 -8.48
C ALA A 136 -0.31 -46.58 -7.84
N ALA A 137 0.23 -46.30 -6.65
CA ALA A 137 1.05 -47.25 -5.90
C ALA A 137 0.27 -48.52 -5.52
N LYS A 138 -1.01 -48.39 -5.12
CA LYS A 138 -1.89 -49.54 -4.86
C LYS A 138 -2.12 -50.38 -6.12
N LEU A 139 -2.37 -49.74 -7.26
CA LEU A 139 -2.53 -50.44 -8.54
C LEU A 139 -1.26 -51.16 -8.96
N GLU A 140 -0.10 -50.54 -8.74
CA GLU A 140 1.19 -51.18 -9.03
C GLU A 140 1.45 -52.39 -8.11
N ALA A 141 1.13 -52.28 -6.83
CA ALA A 141 1.19 -53.40 -5.89
C ALA A 141 0.26 -54.55 -6.32
N LEU A 142 -0.97 -54.24 -6.75
CA LEU A 142 -1.90 -55.24 -7.28
C LEU A 142 -1.37 -55.91 -8.55
N ARG A 143 -0.80 -55.16 -9.50
CA ARG A 143 -0.16 -55.74 -10.70
C ARG A 143 1.00 -56.66 -10.36
N ARG A 144 1.82 -56.31 -9.36
CA ARG A 144 2.92 -57.19 -8.89
C ARG A 144 2.37 -58.49 -8.31
N LEU A 145 1.31 -58.41 -7.50
CA LEU A 145 0.63 -59.60 -6.98
C LEU A 145 0.02 -60.46 -8.09
N GLU A 146 -0.60 -59.85 -9.11
CA GLU A 146 -1.10 -60.59 -10.27
C GLU A 146 0.01 -61.31 -11.03
N LEU A 147 1.17 -60.67 -11.21
CA LEU A 147 2.36 -61.28 -11.82
C LEU A 147 2.91 -62.43 -10.98
N ASP A 148 2.97 -62.28 -9.65
CA ASP A 148 3.42 -63.32 -8.73
C ASP A 148 2.47 -64.52 -8.69
N LEU A 149 1.15 -64.30 -8.79
CA LEU A 149 0.16 -65.38 -8.92
C LEU A 149 0.20 -66.08 -10.28
N GLN A 150 0.48 -65.34 -11.36
CA GLN A 150 0.61 -65.91 -12.70
C GLN A 150 1.93 -66.68 -12.89
N ARG A 151 2.93 -66.46 -12.03
CA ARG A 151 4.13 -67.29 -12.00
C ARG A 151 3.75 -68.59 -11.30
N PRO A 152 3.59 -69.71 -12.03
CA PRO A 152 3.17 -70.95 -11.40
C PRO A 152 4.20 -71.29 -10.32
N ALA A 153 3.73 -71.60 -9.11
CA ALA A 153 4.52 -72.34 -8.15
C ALA A 153 4.98 -73.62 -8.86
N GLY A 154 6.19 -73.59 -9.43
CA GLY A 154 6.86 -74.78 -9.91
C GLY A 154 6.85 -75.79 -8.76
N PRO A 155 6.54 -77.06 -9.03
CA PRO A 155 6.32 -78.05 -7.99
C PRO A 155 7.51 -78.01 -7.03
N THR A 156 7.21 -77.83 -5.75
CA THR A 156 8.14 -78.05 -4.65
C THR A 156 8.64 -79.49 -4.74
N GLU A 157 9.67 -79.71 -5.54
CA GLU A 157 10.58 -80.83 -5.41
C GLU A 157 11.28 -80.72 -4.07
N GLY A 158 11.23 -81.81 -3.31
CA GLY A 158 12.10 -82.03 -2.16
C GLY A 158 11.43 -81.77 -0.81
N ASN A 159 10.79 -82.81 -0.26
CA ASN A 159 11.51 -83.64 0.71
C ASN A 159 10.72 -84.93 1.01
N ARG A 160 11.04 -86.00 0.27
CA ARG A 160 10.96 -87.37 0.80
C ARG A 160 12.35 -87.70 1.33
N LYS A 161 12.50 -87.75 2.65
CA LYS A 161 13.33 -88.71 3.40
C LYS A 161 13.13 -88.48 4.89
#